data_AF-A0A8J4G0W0-F1
#
_entry.id   AF-A0A8J4G0W0-F1
#
_cell.length_a   1.000
_cell.length_b   1.000
_cell.length_c   1.000
_cell.angle_alpha   90.00
_cell.angle_beta   90.00
_cell.angle_gamma   90.00
#
_symmetry.space_group_name_H-M   'P 1'
#
loop_
_entity.id
_entity.type
_entity.pdbx_description
1 polymer ?
#
loop_
_entity_poly.entity_id
_entity_poly.type
_entity_poly.pdbx_seq_one_letter_code
_entity_poly.pdbx_strand_id
1 'polypeptide(L)'
;MQSHASRHVVSDFLKDLHPDLSEPFPKGVISDEVAEAHGRRAIPKLIAVLALPELPDDVRAHALRIFNGLLSTQEHKTNAVAEGAAAPLCRLVAESRDTEVRRLSCNALASLAQVMAGRQSIVSVGGLAVLTDALQTTPEQAAGALRSFATSNDGNALLNEVRSSVVPALVELLLQPADPAFTLAACENAASTLEGITRTDLGVLAALDAGVPACLVALAGRGLTGDLKFESRLMDLLQLVATCLEQICHHAQGKAAAREAEAHKILAELLTLQHRETVKHAAAALMGLAVEKESKVNVMLFAGVQLVRLMRGKDTELANNARDAVAAASEHLEARKTAEMLLSMEERELLLWRGPAPETPPDYRFNVMLPIFTPPRV
;
A
#
# COMPACT_ATOMS: atom_id res chain seq x y z
N MET A 1 3.42 24.14 76.17
CA MET A 1 3.18 25.00 74.99
C MET A 1 4.51 25.27 74.31
N GLN A 2 4.52 25.19 72.97
CA GLN A 2 5.59 25.49 72.02
C GLN A 2 6.72 24.44 71.87
N SER A 3 6.58 23.60 70.82
CA SER A 3 7.68 22.92 70.15
C SER A 3 8.21 23.81 69.02
N HIS A 4 9.52 24.07 69.02
CA HIS A 4 10.21 24.68 67.90
C HIS A 4 10.41 23.62 66.80
N ALA A 5 9.60 23.71 65.74
CA ALA A 5 9.87 22.98 64.51
C ALA A 5 10.95 23.74 63.71
N SER A 6 12.18 23.22 63.71
CA SER A 6 13.19 23.62 62.74
C SER A 6 12.77 23.11 61.37
N ARG A 7 12.44 24.04 60.46
CA ARG A 7 12.27 23.76 59.03
C ARG A 7 13.63 23.39 58.45
N HIS A 8 13.92 22.10 58.30
CA HIS A 8 15.01 21.66 57.45
C HIS A 8 14.59 21.77 55.98
N VAL A 9 15.33 22.61 55.24
CA VAL A 9 15.31 22.68 53.78
C VAL A 9 15.92 21.37 53.28
N VAL A 10 15.09 20.45 52.79
CA VAL A 10 15.53 19.16 52.23
C VAL A 10 15.69 19.33 50.73
N SER A 11 16.89 19.69 50.26
CA SER A 11 17.24 19.52 48.84
C SER A 11 18.59 18.86 48.60
N ASP A 12 19.48 18.79 49.60
CA ASP A 12 20.86 18.36 49.33
C ASP A 12 21.17 16.94 49.83
N PHE A 13 20.25 16.31 50.57
CA PHE A 13 20.45 14.99 51.20
C PHE A 13 19.94 13.78 50.38
N LEU A 14 19.43 13.96 49.17
CA LEU A 14 18.98 12.82 48.35
C LEU A 14 20.13 11.92 47.88
N LYS A 15 21.36 12.45 47.80
CA LYS A 15 22.56 11.66 47.47
C LYS A 15 23.03 10.78 48.63
N ASP A 16 22.81 11.23 49.87
CA ASP A 16 23.29 10.52 51.06
C ASP A 16 22.37 9.35 51.47
N LEU A 17 21.11 9.37 51.04
CA LEU A 17 20.16 8.27 51.24
C LEU A 17 20.29 7.14 50.21
N HIS A 18 21.00 7.38 49.11
CA HIS A 18 21.26 6.40 48.05
C HIS A 18 22.75 6.40 47.68
N PRO A 19 23.63 5.82 48.51
CA PRO A 19 25.05 5.66 48.19
C PRO A 19 25.28 4.79 46.93
N ASP A 20 24.24 4.09 46.46
CA ASP A 20 24.23 3.25 45.26
C ASP A 20 23.78 4.00 43.99
N LEU A 21 24.03 5.31 43.88
CA LEU A 21 24.15 5.93 42.56
C LEU A 21 25.45 5.44 41.92
N SER A 22 25.46 4.17 41.54
CA SER A 22 26.51 3.59 40.71
C SER A 22 26.71 4.46 39.48
N GLU A 23 27.98 4.72 39.12
CA GLU A 23 28.28 5.30 37.81
C GLU A 23 27.54 4.48 36.73
N PRO A 24 26.99 5.11 35.67
CA PRO A 24 26.15 4.44 34.68
C PRO A 24 26.80 3.19 34.07
N PHE A 25 28.13 3.09 34.18
CA PHE A 25 28.90 1.89 33.88
C PHE A 25 29.82 1.56 35.08
N PRO A 26 29.63 0.43 35.78
CA PRO A 26 30.56 -0.04 36.81
C PRO A 26 31.98 -0.20 36.26
N LYS A 27 33.01 0.04 37.08
CA LYS A 27 34.42 -0.23 36.71
C LYS A 27 34.58 -1.68 36.23
N GLY A 28 34.88 -1.85 34.95
CA GLY A 28 35.06 -3.16 34.29
C GLY A 28 34.00 -3.51 33.25
N VAL A 29 32.93 -2.72 33.12
CA VAL A 29 31.96 -2.86 32.02
C VAL A 29 32.46 -2.05 30.83
N ILE A 30 32.71 -2.74 29.72
CA ILE A 30 33.06 -2.11 28.44
C ILE A 30 31.76 -1.48 27.89
N SER A 31 31.75 -0.16 27.72
CA SER A 31 30.53 0.60 27.39
C SER A 31 29.91 0.23 26.04
N ASP A 32 30.72 -0.26 25.11
CA ASP A 32 30.39 -0.69 23.76
C ASP A 32 30.23 -2.22 23.63
N GLU A 33 30.34 -2.97 24.73
CA GLU A 33 30.19 -4.43 24.69
C GLU A 33 28.75 -4.86 24.41
N VAL A 34 28.57 -5.46 23.24
CA VAL A 34 27.35 -6.14 22.84
C VAL A 34 27.29 -7.50 23.54
N ALA A 35 26.75 -7.51 24.76
CA ALA A 35 26.40 -8.74 25.47
C ALA A 35 24.90 -8.75 25.76
N GLU A 36 24.24 -9.86 25.39
CA GLU A 36 22.82 -10.11 25.68
C GLU A 36 22.63 -10.17 27.20
N ALA A 37 22.06 -9.13 27.79
CA ALA A 37 21.76 -9.13 29.21
C ALA A 37 20.62 -10.12 29.48
N HIS A 38 20.79 -10.99 30.47
CA HIS A 38 19.78 -12.01 30.76
C HIS A 38 18.44 -11.39 31.22
N GLY A 39 17.33 -11.98 30.75
CA GLY A 39 15.97 -11.60 31.13
C GLY A 39 15.55 -10.21 30.64
N ARG A 40 14.89 -9.43 31.50
CA ARG A 40 14.21 -8.17 31.12
C ARG A 40 15.16 -7.02 30.74
N ARG A 41 16.47 -7.16 30.97
CA ARG A 41 17.46 -6.10 30.69
C ARG A 41 18.03 -6.12 29.27
N ALA A 42 17.78 -7.17 28.48
CA ALA A 42 18.31 -7.30 27.14
C ALA A 42 17.94 -6.11 26.25
N ILE A 43 16.64 -5.79 26.19
CA ILE A 43 16.09 -4.75 25.32
C ILE A 43 16.57 -3.34 25.71
N PRO A 44 16.42 -2.88 26.97
CA PRO A 44 16.92 -1.56 27.37
C PRO A 44 18.42 -1.40 27.12
N LYS A 45 19.23 -2.43 27.41
CA LYS A 45 20.67 -2.39 27.16
C LYS A 45 20.99 -2.24 25.67
N LEU A 46 20.35 -3.03 24.81
CA LEU A 46 20.57 -2.95 23.36
C LEU A 46 20.15 -1.59 22.81
N ILE A 47 19.02 -1.03 23.26
CA ILE A 47 18.59 0.32 22.85
C ILE A 47 19.64 1.37 23.26
N ALA A 48 20.17 1.29 24.48
CA ALA A 48 21.22 2.19 24.95
C ALA A 48 22.49 2.07 24.11
N VAL A 49 22.93 0.86 23.79
CA VAL A 49 24.08 0.60 22.90
C VAL A 49 23.83 1.18 21.50
N LEU A 50 22.64 0.98 20.92
CA LEU A 50 22.28 1.52 19.61
C LEU A 50 22.23 3.06 19.60
N ALA A 51 21.98 3.69 20.75
CA ALA A 51 21.95 5.14 20.89
C ALA A 51 23.35 5.77 21.07
N LEU A 52 24.41 4.96 21.27
CA LEU A 52 25.77 5.47 21.42
C LEU A 52 26.24 6.17 20.12
N PRO A 53 26.81 7.40 20.23
CA PRO A 53 27.26 8.16 19.06
C PRO A 53 28.46 7.49 18.38
N GLU A 54 29.47 7.12 19.17
CA GLU A 54 30.72 6.51 18.70
C GLU A 54 30.70 5.00 18.91
N LEU A 55 29.88 4.29 18.13
CA LEU A 55 29.88 2.82 18.10
C LEU A 55 30.29 2.36 16.69
N PRO A 56 31.33 1.52 16.55
CA PRO A 56 31.73 0.96 15.26
C PRO A 56 30.57 0.26 14.54
N ASP A 57 30.49 0.41 13.21
CA ASP A 57 29.36 -0.07 12.42
C ASP A 57 29.19 -1.59 12.48
N ASP A 58 30.28 -2.35 12.59
CA ASP A 58 30.26 -3.81 12.74
C ASP A 58 29.66 -4.24 14.08
N VAL A 59 30.02 -3.55 15.16
CA VAL A 59 29.47 -3.74 16.50
C VAL A 59 27.99 -3.34 16.54
N ARG A 60 27.65 -2.22 15.89
CA ARG A 60 26.27 -1.74 15.76
C ARG A 60 25.39 -2.70 14.98
N ALA A 61 25.89 -3.22 13.85
CA ALA A 61 25.20 -4.23 13.06
C ALA A 61 25.02 -5.53 13.85
N HIS A 62 26.02 -5.92 14.66
CA HIS A 62 25.88 -7.08 15.55
C HIS A 62 24.80 -6.88 16.61
N ALA A 63 24.76 -5.72 17.28
CA ALA A 63 23.70 -5.37 18.22
C ALA A 63 22.31 -5.38 17.57
N LEU A 64 22.18 -4.82 16.37
CA LEU A 64 20.92 -4.82 15.61
C LEU A 64 20.47 -6.23 15.21
N ARG A 65 21.38 -7.16 14.90
CA ARG A 65 21.02 -8.56 14.61
C ARG A 65 20.42 -9.25 15.83
N ILE A 66 21.03 -9.07 17.01
CA ILE A 66 20.51 -9.61 18.27
C ILE A 66 19.16 -8.96 18.58
N PHE A 67 19.07 -7.63 18.46
CA PHE A 67 17.84 -6.89 18.71
C PHE A 67 16.69 -7.36 17.81
N ASN A 68 16.92 -7.52 16.50
CA ASN A 68 15.93 -8.08 15.58
C ASN A 68 15.51 -9.51 15.95
N GLY A 69 16.45 -10.35 16.42
CA GLY A 69 16.11 -11.69 16.93
C GLY A 69 15.14 -11.66 18.11
N LEU A 70 15.35 -10.72 19.05
CA LEU A 70 14.46 -10.52 20.20
C LEU A 70 13.07 -10.01 19.78
N LEU A 71 12.99 -9.14 18.77
CA LEU A 71 11.72 -8.59 18.25
C LEU A 71 10.81 -9.62 17.56
N SER A 72 11.15 -10.92 17.56
CA SER A 72 10.28 -11.99 17.08
C SER A 72 9.02 -12.17 17.94
N THR A 73 9.05 -11.80 19.23
CA THR A 73 7.89 -11.94 20.14
C THR A 73 7.14 -10.62 20.32
N GLN A 74 5.82 -10.71 20.54
CA GLN A 74 4.98 -9.55 20.78
C GLN A 74 5.39 -8.79 22.05
N GLU A 75 5.75 -9.51 23.12
CA GLU A 75 6.19 -8.94 24.40
C GLU A 75 7.45 -8.09 24.23
N HIS A 76 8.43 -8.59 23.47
CA HIS A 76 9.65 -7.84 23.20
C HIS A 76 9.41 -6.61 22.33
N LYS A 77 8.50 -6.68 21.33
CA LYS A 77 8.09 -5.48 20.57
C LYS A 77 7.50 -4.42 21.49
N THR A 78 6.56 -4.81 22.36
CA THR A 78 5.93 -3.84 23.28
C THR A 78 6.92 -3.26 24.28
N ASN A 79 7.85 -4.07 24.79
CA ASN A 79 8.91 -3.61 25.68
C ASN A 79 9.84 -2.62 24.95
N ALA A 80 10.30 -2.96 23.75
CA ALA A 80 11.16 -2.08 22.94
C ALA A 80 10.49 -0.72 22.63
N VAL A 81 9.18 -0.71 22.36
CA VAL A 81 8.41 0.52 22.17
C VAL A 81 8.36 1.34 23.46
N ALA A 82 8.07 0.71 24.60
CA ALA A 82 8.01 1.37 25.90
C ALA A 82 9.37 1.98 26.30
N GLU A 83 10.46 1.31 25.95
CA GLU A 83 11.84 1.75 26.19
C GLU A 83 12.37 2.74 25.14
N GLY A 84 11.51 3.21 24.21
CA GLY A 84 11.86 4.30 23.29
C GLY A 84 12.74 3.89 22.10
N ALA A 85 12.67 2.65 21.62
CA ALA A 85 13.51 2.16 20.52
C ALA A 85 13.34 2.93 19.19
N ALA A 86 12.19 3.56 18.94
CA ALA A 86 11.90 4.18 17.64
C ALA A 86 12.89 5.31 17.28
N ALA A 87 13.24 6.17 18.25
CA ALA A 87 14.13 7.32 18.01
C ALA A 87 15.55 6.93 17.57
N PRO A 88 16.30 6.07 18.29
CA PRO A 88 17.62 5.64 17.84
C PRO A 88 17.56 4.88 16.53
N LEU A 89 16.53 4.05 16.30
CA LEU A 89 16.40 3.33 15.02
C LEU A 89 16.17 4.28 13.83
N CYS A 90 15.31 5.28 13.96
CA CYS A 90 15.08 6.27 12.90
C CYS A 90 16.35 7.07 12.61
N ARG A 91 17.10 7.46 13.65
CA ARG A 91 18.40 8.13 13.48
C ARG A 91 19.38 7.28 12.69
N LEU A 92 19.48 5.98 13.02
CA LEU A 92 20.38 5.07 12.31
C LEU A 92 19.98 4.86 10.84
N VAL A 93 18.68 4.83 10.52
CA VAL A 93 18.23 4.80 9.13
C VAL A 93 18.62 6.07 8.37
N ALA A 94 18.48 7.24 9.00
CA ALA A 94 18.73 8.53 8.37
C ALA A 94 20.23 8.88 8.23
N GLU A 95 21.03 8.57 9.24
CA GLU A 95 22.38 9.12 9.38
C GLU A 95 23.50 8.10 9.15
N SER A 96 23.23 6.79 9.29
CA SER A 96 24.27 5.78 9.15
C SER A 96 24.77 5.68 7.71
N ARG A 97 26.10 5.63 7.55
CA ARG A 97 26.74 5.39 6.24
C ARG A 97 26.79 3.91 5.88
N ASP A 98 26.79 3.03 6.88
CA ASP A 98 26.79 1.59 6.67
C ASP A 98 25.40 1.08 6.25
N THR A 99 25.38 0.40 5.11
CA THR A 99 24.14 -0.12 4.50
C THR A 99 23.52 -1.23 5.33
N GLU A 100 24.31 -2.07 5.98
CA GLU A 100 23.79 -3.16 6.81
C GLU A 100 23.12 -2.61 8.08
N VAL A 101 23.70 -1.58 8.71
CA VAL A 101 23.09 -0.86 9.82
C VAL A 101 21.74 -0.27 9.39
N ARG A 102 21.67 0.47 8.28
CA ARG A 102 20.39 1.03 7.78
C ARG A 102 19.36 -0.08 7.55
N ARG A 103 19.76 -1.16 6.89
CA ARG A 103 18.92 -2.32 6.58
C ARG A 103 18.33 -2.97 7.83
N LEU A 104 19.18 -3.26 8.82
CA LEU A 104 18.77 -3.89 10.06
C LEU A 104 17.92 -2.95 10.93
N SER A 105 18.17 -1.63 10.87
CA SER A 105 17.33 -0.64 11.53
C SER A 105 15.93 -0.55 10.90
N CYS A 106 15.83 -0.56 9.57
CA CYS A 106 14.53 -0.66 8.88
C CYS A 106 13.76 -1.94 9.27
N ASN A 107 14.44 -3.09 9.35
CA ASN A 107 13.83 -4.35 9.79
C ASN A 107 13.30 -4.28 11.22
N ALA A 108 14.04 -3.62 12.12
CA ALA A 108 13.59 -3.41 13.49
C ALA A 108 12.35 -2.50 13.51
N LEU A 109 12.35 -1.40 12.76
CA LEU A 109 11.18 -0.52 12.61
C LEU A 109 9.98 -1.27 12.03
N ALA A 110 10.17 -2.11 11.01
CA ALA A 110 9.12 -2.96 10.45
C ALA A 110 8.52 -3.90 11.50
N SER A 111 9.36 -4.45 12.37
CA SER A 111 8.91 -5.31 13.47
C SER A 111 8.11 -4.55 14.53
N LEU A 112 8.54 -3.33 14.89
CA LEU A 112 7.81 -2.47 15.82
C LEU A 112 6.47 -1.99 15.21
N ALA A 113 6.43 -1.74 13.89
CA ALA A 113 5.22 -1.32 13.18
C ALA A 113 4.10 -2.37 13.19
N GLN A 114 4.37 -3.62 13.58
CA GLN A 114 3.35 -4.65 13.74
C GLN A 114 2.45 -4.41 14.97
N VAL A 115 2.84 -3.53 15.90
CA VAL A 115 2.04 -3.19 17.08
C VAL A 115 1.59 -1.73 17.02
N MET A 116 0.36 -1.45 17.45
CA MET A 116 -0.25 -0.11 17.36
C MET A 116 0.58 0.97 18.08
N ALA A 117 1.03 0.71 19.31
CA ALA A 117 1.90 1.62 20.05
C ALA A 117 3.25 1.87 19.33
N GLY A 118 3.75 0.88 18.60
CA GLY A 118 4.98 0.98 17.83
C GLY A 118 4.81 1.88 16.62
N ARG A 119 3.70 1.75 15.88
CA ARG A 119 3.36 2.68 14.78
C ARG A 119 3.28 4.13 15.27
N GLN A 120 2.61 4.37 16.39
CA GLN A 120 2.50 5.69 17.00
C GLN A 120 3.87 6.24 17.44
N SER A 121 4.70 5.40 18.06
CA SER A 121 6.06 5.75 18.50
C SER A 121 6.98 6.10 17.32
N ILE A 122 6.86 5.37 16.19
CA ILE A 122 7.61 5.66 14.97
C ILE A 122 7.14 6.98 14.35
N VAL A 123 5.83 7.22 14.27
CA VAL A 123 5.29 8.48 13.71
C VAL A 123 5.67 9.69 14.56
N SER A 124 5.61 9.58 15.90
CA SER A 124 5.90 10.71 16.80
C SER A 124 7.34 11.21 16.71
N VAL A 125 8.27 10.37 16.23
CA VAL A 125 9.68 10.74 15.99
C VAL A 125 9.98 11.05 14.52
N GLY A 126 8.96 11.23 13.67
CA GLY A 126 9.12 11.53 12.25
C GLY A 126 9.53 10.33 11.38
N GLY A 127 9.35 9.10 11.87
CA GLY A 127 9.86 7.90 11.24
C GLY A 127 9.26 7.58 9.86
N LEU A 128 8.04 8.05 9.54
CA LEU A 128 7.48 7.87 8.19
C LEU A 128 8.25 8.68 7.14
N ALA A 129 8.71 9.88 7.46
CA ALA A 129 9.54 10.67 6.56
C ALA A 129 10.90 9.98 6.35
N VAL A 130 11.53 9.52 7.44
CA VAL A 130 12.79 8.76 7.39
C VAL A 130 12.66 7.49 6.54
N LEU A 131 11.59 6.72 6.72
CA LEU A 131 11.33 5.52 5.91
C LEU A 131 11.04 5.85 4.44
N THR A 132 10.40 6.99 4.16
CA THR A 132 10.16 7.46 2.79
C THR A 132 11.48 7.81 2.10
N ASP A 133 12.36 8.57 2.76
CA ASP A 133 13.68 8.92 2.23
C ASP A 133 14.57 7.67 2.05
N ALA A 134 14.45 6.70 2.96
CA ALA A 134 15.18 5.44 2.89
C ALA A 134 14.80 4.55 1.70
N LEU A 135 13.69 4.82 0.99
CA LEU A 135 13.35 4.13 -0.25
C LEU A 135 14.44 4.31 -1.33
N GLN A 136 15.21 5.38 -1.27
CA GLN A 136 16.28 5.67 -2.23
C GLN A 136 17.59 4.92 -1.94
N THR A 137 17.82 4.51 -0.70
CA THR A 137 19.11 3.94 -0.26
C THR A 137 19.01 2.51 0.25
N THR A 138 17.85 2.12 0.75
CA THR A 138 17.57 0.78 1.31
C THR A 138 16.14 0.34 0.94
N PRO A 139 15.79 0.33 -0.37
CA PRO A 139 14.41 0.25 -0.86
C PRO A 139 13.62 -0.93 -0.31
N GLU A 140 14.20 -2.14 -0.32
CA GLU A 140 13.48 -3.35 0.08
C GLU A 140 13.01 -3.28 1.54
N GLN A 141 13.89 -2.89 2.45
CA GLN A 141 13.58 -2.87 3.89
C GLN A 141 12.79 -1.63 4.29
N ALA A 142 13.03 -0.49 3.64
CA ALA A 142 12.22 0.71 3.83
C ALA A 142 10.76 0.48 3.38
N ALA A 143 10.56 -0.05 2.17
CA ALA A 143 9.25 -0.43 1.69
C ALA A 143 8.62 -1.52 2.56
N GLY A 144 9.42 -2.48 3.05
CA GLY A 144 8.96 -3.52 3.97
C GLY A 144 8.42 -2.97 5.29
N ALA A 145 9.07 -1.93 5.83
CA ALA A 145 8.59 -1.22 7.02
C ALA A 145 7.29 -0.45 6.76
N LEU A 146 7.20 0.27 5.63
CA LEU A 146 5.96 0.95 5.23
C LEU A 146 4.81 -0.03 5.01
N ARG A 147 5.08 -1.18 4.37
CA ARG A 147 4.11 -2.27 4.22
C ARG A 147 3.60 -2.75 5.58
N SER A 148 4.46 -2.87 6.59
CA SER A 148 4.04 -3.26 7.93
C SER A 148 3.01 -2.30 8.54
N PHE A 149 3.08 -0.99 8.26
CA PHE A 149 1.98 -0.08 8.61
C PHE A 149 0.70 -0.42 7.85
N ALA A 150 0.81 -0.63 6.54
CA ALA A 150 -0.32 -0.86 5.64
C ALA A 150 -1.15 -2.13 5.95
N THR A 151 -0.59 -3.07 6.72
CA THR A 151 -1.31 -4.26 7.19
C THR A 151 -2.43 -3.98 8.19
N SER A 152 -2.50 -2.78 8.76
CA SER A 152 -3.47 -2.40 9.79
C SER A 152 -4.27 -1.16 9.40
N ASN A 153 -5.51 -1.03 9.89
CA ASN A 153 -6.35 0.12 9.55
C ASN A 153 -5.80 1.44 10.11
N ASP A 154 -5.28 1.44 11.35
CA ASP A 154 -4.66 2.62 11.94
C ASP A 154 -3.31 2.95 11.27
N GLY A 155 -2.53 1.94 10.87
CA GLY A 155 -1.32 2.18 10.09
C GLY A 155 -1.60 2.75 8.70
N ASN A 156 -2.65 2.28 8.01
CA ASN A 156 -3.13 2.88 6.76
C ASN A 156 -3.60 4.32 6.94
N ALA A 157 -4.26 4.64 8.06
CA ALA A 157 -4.65 6.02 8.36
C ALA A 157 -3.40 6.92 8.50
N LEU A 158 -2.39 6.47 9.25
CA LEU A 158 -1.12 7.18 9.42
C LEU A 158 -0.35 7.36 8.09
N LEU A 159 -0.31 6.32 7.24
CA LEU A 159 0.28 6.44 5.89
C LEU A 159 -0.49 7.45 5.03
N ASN A 160 -1.83 7.45 5.13
CA ASN A 160 -2.65 8.40 4.41
C ASN A 160 -2.40 9.85 4.86
N GLU A 161 -2.04 10.11 6.12
CA GLU A 161 -1.66 11.46 6.56
C GLU A 161 -0.46 12.03 5.81
N VAL A 162 0.48 11.17 5.39
CA VAL A 162 1.70 11.54 4.65
C VAL A 162 1.67 11.13 3.17
N ARG A 163 0.49 10.81 2.62
CA ARG A 163 0.30 10.30 1.24
C ARG A 163 0.96 11.16 0.16
N SER A 164 1.02 12.48 0.35
CA SER A 164 1.60 13.42 -0.61
C SER A 164 3.10 13.25 -0.82
N SER A 165 3.83 12.67 0.15
CA SER A 165 5.26 12.38 0.01
C SER A 165 5.53 10.89 -0.23
N VAL A 166 4.82 10.01 0.48
CA VAL A 166 5.09 8.56 0.39
C VAL A 166 4.63 7.97 -0.95
N VAL A 167 3.50 8.39 -1.51
CA VAL A 167 2.99 7.82 -2.76
C VAL A 167 3.92 8.11 -3.95
N PRO A 168 4.37 9.36 -4.19
CA PRO A 168 5.34 9.64 -5.25
C PRO A 168 6.65 8.85 -5.10
N ALA A 169 7.18 8.71 -3.88
CA ALA A 169 8.41 7.97 -3.62
C ALA A 169 8.25 6.45 -3.92
N LEU A 170 7.08 5.88 -3.60
CA LEU A 170 6.76 4.49 -3.96
C LEU A 170 6.66 4.31 -5.48
N VAL A 171 6.06 5.27 -6.20
CA VAL A 171 5.99 5.26 -7.67
C VAL A 171 7.40 5.32 -8.27
N GLU A 172 8.27 6.21 -7.76
CA GLU A 172 9.65 6.30 -8.22
C GLU A 172 10.42 4.99 -8.07
N LEU A 173 10.25 4.29 -6.94
CA LEU A 173 10.82 2.96 -6.71
C LEU A 173 10.29 1.93 -7.71
N LEU A 174 8.97 1.89 -7.95
CA LEU A 174 8.34 0.91 -8.83
C LEU A 174 8.69 1.09 -10.32
N LEU A 175 9.09 2.30 -10.72
CA LEU A 175 9.55 2.59 -12.07
C LEU A 175 11.02 2.23 -12.30
N GLN A 176 11.80 1.96 -11.25
CA GLN A 176 13.19 1.53 -11.42
C GLN A 176 13.27 0.15 -12.07
N PRO A 177 14.17 -0.06 -13.05
CA PRO A 177 14.42 -1.38 -13.62
C PRO A 177 14.93 -2.34 -12.54
N ALA A 178 14.83 -3.65 -12.81
CA ALA A 178 15.39 -4.64 -11.90
C ALA A 178 16.91 -4.45 -11.80
N ASP A 179 17.39 -4.28 -10.57
CA ASP A 179 18.78 -4.06 -10.20
C ASP A 179 19.03 -4.84 -8.90
N PRO A 180 20.24 -5.35 -8.63
CA PRO A 180 20.63 -5.80 -7.29
C PRO A 180 20.14 -4.93 -6.12
N ALA A 181 20.05 -3.61 -6.29
CA ALA A 181 19.48 -2.69 -5.29
C ALA A 181 17.95 -2.64 -5.31
N PHE A 182 17.31 -2.85 -6.46
CA PHE A 182 15.86 -2.76 -6.66
C PHE A 182 15.28 -4.14 -6.96
N THR A 183 14.98 -4.87 -5.89
CA THR A 183 14.52 -6.25 -5.95
C THR A 183 13.02 -6.36 -6.21
N LEU A 184 12.56 -7.53 -6.67
CA LEU A 184 11.13 -7.86 -6.71
C LEU A 184 10.47 -7.68 -5.34
N ALA A 185 11.17 -8.04 -4.25
CA ALA A 185 10.65 -7.89 -2.90
C ALA A 185 10.40 -6.41 -2.55
N ALA A 186 11.27 -5.49 -3.00
CA ALA A 186 11.02 -4.06 -2.88
C ALA A 186 9.75 -3.64 -3.63
N CYS A 187 9.57 -4.15 -4.86
CA CYS A 187 8.39 -3.86 -5.68
C CYS A 187 7.10 -4.37 -5.02
N GLU A 188 7.09 -5.59 -4.51
CA GLU A 188 5.95 -6.16 -3.78
C GLU A 188 5.62 -5.36 -2.52
N ASN A 189 6.64 -4.98 -1.76
CA ASN A 189 6.45 -4.17 -0.56
C ASN A 189 5.84 -2.81 -0.88
N ALA A 190 6.33 -2.17 -1.94
CA ALA A 190 5.81 -0.88 -2.40
C ALA A 190 4.38 -1.00 -2.94
N ALA A 191 4.11 -1.98 -3.80
CA ALA A 191 2.76 -2.24 -4.33
C ALA A 191 1.76 -2.59 -3.23
N SER A 192 2.15 -3.37 -2.23
CA SER A 192 1.31 -3.68 -1.07
C SER A 192 1.06 -2.46 -0.17
N THR A 193 2.03 -1.56 -0.08
CA THR A 193 1.83 -0.28 0.63
C THR A 193 0.83 0.61 -0.12
N LEU A 194 0.96 0.71 -1.46
CA LEU A 194 0.00 1.43 -2.29
C LEU A 194 -1.41 0.85 -2.17
N GLU A 195 -1.55 -0.48 -2.23
CA GLU A 195 -2.83 -1.18 -2.03
C GLU A 195 -3.49 -0.79 -0.70
N GLY A 196 -2.72 -0.72 0.40
CA GLY A 196 -3.25 -0.27 1.69
C GLY A 196 -3.71 1.20 1.69
N ILE A 197 -2.94 2.08 1.04
CA ILE A 197 -3.26 3.50 0.90
C ILE A 197 -4.55 3.70 0.08
N THR A 198 -4.69 2.99 -1.04
CA THR A 198 -5.82 3.11 -1.98
C THR A 198 -7.13 2.50 -1.48
N ARG A 199 -7.18 1.96 -0.26
CA ARG A 199 -8.45 1.58 0.41
C ARG A 199 -9.33 2.77 0.80
N THR A 200 -8.80 3.99 0.73
CA THR A 200 -9.53 5.22 1.07
C THR A 200 -9.61 6.14 -0.14
N ASP A 201 -10.68 6.93 -0.25
CA ASP A 201 -10.83 7.90 -1.36
C ASP A 201 -9.67 8.90 -1.42
N LEU A 202 -9.21 9.39 -0.27
CA LEU A 202 -8.06 10.31 -0.21
C LEU A 202 -6.76 9.66 -0.70
N GLY A 203 -6.56 8.38 -0.40
CA GLY A 203 -5.44 7.60 -0.89
C GLY A 203 -5.53 7.34 -2.39
N VAL A 204 -6.73 7.04 -2.91
CA VAL A 204 -6.96 6.93 -4.36
C VAL A 204 -6.65 8.25 -5.04
N LEU A 205 -7.16 9.38 -4.57
CA LEU A 205 -6.87 10.69 -5.16
C LEU A 205 -5.36 10.98 -5.21
N ALA A 206 -4.63 10.72 -4.13
CA ALA A 206 -3.18 10.86 -4.10
C ALA A 206 -2.48 9.91 -5.09
N ALA A 207 -2.98 8.68 -5.24
CA ALA A 207 -2.49 7.73 -6.22
C ALA A 207 -2.72 8.22 -7.67
N LEU A 208 -3.85 8.89 -7.94
CA LEU A 208 -4.11 9.50 -9.24
C LEU A 208 -3.15 10.66 -9.53
N ASP A 209 -2.97 11.56 -8.56
CA ASP A 209 -2.06 12.71 -8.70
C ASP A 209 -0.62 12.27 -8.97
N ALA A 210 -0.19 11.14 -8.40
CA ALA A 210 1.14 10.57 -8.59
C ALA A 210 1.27 9.65 -9.81
N GLY A 211 0.21 9.44 -10.60
CA GLY A 211 0.26 8.60 -11.80
C GLY A 211 0.35 7.08 -11.52
N VAL A 212 -0.13 6.62 -10.36
CA VAL A 212 -0.12 5.20 -9.96
C VAL A 212 -0.77 4.27 -11.00
N PRO A 213 -1.91 4.60 -11.67
CA PRO A 213 -2.48 3.70 -12.67
C PRO A 213 -1.50 3.33 -13.80
N ALA A 214 -0.80 4.31 -14.36
CA ALA A 214 0.20 4.10 -15.41
C ALA A 214 1.42 3.33 -14.87
N CYS A 215 1.86 3.65 -13.66
CA CYS A 215 2.94 2.93 -12.98
C CYS A 215 2.61 1.44 -12.79
N LEU A 216 1.40 1.11 -12.36
CA LEU A 216 0.95 -0.27 -12.13
C LEU A 216 0.81 -1.05 -13.44
N VAL A 217 0.34 -0.41 -14.51
CA VAL A 217 0.29 -1.02 -15.85
C VAL A 217 1.71 -1.33 -16.35
N ALA A 218 2.65 -0.40 -16.20
CA ALA A 218 4.04 -0.61 -16.56
C ALA A 218 4.67 -1.76 -15.75
N LEU A 219 4.41 -1.82 -14.44
CA LEU A 219 4.89 -2.87 -13.55
C LEU A 219 4.34 -4.26 -13.92
N ALA A 220 3.04 -4.34 -14.25
CA ALA A 220 2.45 -5.59 -14.76
C ALA A 220 3.09 -6.00 -16.10
N GLY A 221 3.31 -5.05 -17.01
CA GLY A 221 3.99 -5.31 -18.29
C GLY A 221 5.40 -5.88 -18.12
N ARG A 222 6.17 -5.33 -17.18
CA ARG A 222 7.48 -5.86 -16.76
C ARG A 222 7.38 -7.28 -16.22
N GLY A 223 6.34 -7.58 -15.47
CA GLY A 223 6.02 -8.92 -14.99
C GLY A 223 5.63 -9.91 -16.09
N LEU A 224 4.83 -9.49 -17.07
CA LEU A 224 4.30 -10.40 -18.09
C LEU A 224 5.32 -10.69 -19.21
N THR A 225 6.11 -9.67 -19.58
CA THR A 225 6.98 -9.73 -20.76
C THR A 225 8.40 -9.21 -20.55
N GLY A 226 8.67 -8.54 -19.43
CA GLY A 226 9.93 -7.85 -19.19
C GLY A 226 10.88 -8.56 -18.21
N ASP A 227 11.59 -7.74 -17.46
CA ASP A 227 12.67 -8.11 -16.54
C ASP A 227 12.22 -8.94 -15.34
N LEU A 228 10.96 -8.83 -14.93
CA LEU A 228 10.42 -9.55 -13.77
C LEU A 228 9.75 -10.89 -14.12
N LYS A 229 9.74 -11.28 -15.40
CA LYS A 229 8.94 -12.41 -15.91
C LYS A 229 9.22 -13.76 -15.27
N PHE A 230 10.46 -14.01 -14.90
CA PHE A 230 10.91 -15.31 -14.36
C PHE A 230 11.09 -15.30 -12.85
N GLU A 231 10.60 -14.26 -12.19
CA GLU A 231 10.70 -14.12 -10.75
C GLU A 231 9.73 -15.06 -10.01
N SER A 232 10.24 -15.75 -8.99
CA SER A 232 9.52 -16.81 -8.27
C SER A 232 8.21 -16.35 -7.61
N ARG A 233 8.14 -15.08 -7.18
CA ARG A 233 7.00 -14.49 -6.47
C ARG A 233 6.21 -13.49 -7.32
N LEU A 234 6.43 -13.50 -8.63
CA LEU A 234 5.76 -12.59 -9.57
C LEU A 234 4.23 -12.61 -9.46
N MET A 235 3.62 -13.77 -9.19
CA MET A 235 2.16 -13.87 -9.08
C MET A 235 1.60 -13.06 -7.90
N ASP A 236 2.33 -12.99 -6.78
CA ASP A 236 1.96 -12.16 -5.62
C ASP A 236 1.96 -10.68 -6.03
N LEU A 237 2.99 -10.25 -6.77
CA LEU A 237 3.08 -8.89 -7.28
C LEU A 237 1.93 -8.55 -8.24
N LEU A 238 1.65 -9.42 -9.21
CA LEU A 238 0.57 -9.20 -10.18
C LEU A 238 -0.82 -9.21 -9.51
N GLN A 239 -1.00 -10.00 -8.45
CA GLN A 239 -2.20 -9.90 -7.62
C GLN A 239 -2.33 -8.52 -6.98
N LEU A 240 -1.27 -8.01 -6.35
CA LEU A 240 -1.27 -6.67 -5.73
C LEU A 240 -1.57 -5.57 -6.75
N VAL A 241 -0.98 -5.66 -7.95
CA VAL A 241 -1.26 -4.74 -9.05
C VAL A 241 -2.75 -4.77 -9.43
N ALA A 242 -3.32 -5.96 -9.62
CA ALA A 242 -4.73 -6.12 -9.96
C ALA A 242 -5.65 -5.57 -8.85
N THR A 243 -5.35 -5.84 -7.58
CA THR A 243 -6.12 -5.34 -6.43
C THR A 243 -6.08 -3.81 -6.36
N CYS A 244 -4.91 -3.20 -6.54
CA CYS A 244 -4.77 -1.74 -6.50
C CYS A 244 -5.51 -1.08 -7.68
N LEU A 245 -5.42 -1.67 -8.89
CA LEU A 245 -6.19 -1.20 -10.05
C LEU A 245 -7.70 -1.35 -9.85
N GLU A 246 -8.17 -2.43 -9.23
CA GLU A 246 -9.59 -2.60 -8.87
C GLU A 246 -10.07 -1.46 -7.96
N GLN A 247 -9.36 -1.20 -6.87
CA GLN A 247 -9.70 -0.14 -5.92
C GLN A 247 -9.75 1.24 -6.61
N ILE A 248 -8.78 1.52 -7.49
CA ILE A 248 -8.78 2.74 -8.31
C ILE A 248 -10.00 2.78 -9.25
N CYS A 249 -10.33 1.67 -9.91
CA CYS A 249 -11.47 1.60 -10.84
C CYS A 249 -12.83 1.68 -10.14
N HIS A 250 -12.90 1.47 -8.82
CA HIS A 250 -14.12 1.73 -8.05
C HIS A 250 -14.35 3.22 -7.79
N HIS A 251 -13.31 4.05 -7.85
CA HIS A 251 -13.41 5.49 -7.71
C HIS A 251 -13.78 6.17 -9.05
N ALA A 252 -14.63 7.20 -9.00
CA ALA A 252 -15.16 7.85 -10.21
C ALA A 252 -14.06 8.43 -11.11
N GLN A 253 -13.07 9.13 -10.54
CA GLN A 253 -11.95 9.68 -11.28
C GLN A 253 -10.93 8.61 -11.70
N GLY A 254 -10.86 7.51 -10.94
CA GLY A 254 -9.88 6.46 -11.18
C GLY A 254 -10.17 5.64 -12.44
N LYS A 255 -11.44 5.51 -12.83
CA LYS A 255 -11.84 4.87 -14.10
C LYS A 255 -11.21 5.55 -15.31
N ALA A 256 -11.33 6.88 -15.40
CA ALA A 256 -10.76 7.66 -16.48
C ALA A 256 -9.22 7.54 -16.51
N ALA A 257 -8.57 7.69 -15.36
CA ALA A 257 -7.12 7.56 -15.27
C ALA A 257 -6.62 6.15 -15.63
N ALA A 258 -7.32 5.10 -15.20
CA ALA A 258 -7.00 3.72 -15.56
C ALA A 258 -7.23 3.45 -17.06
N ARG A 259 -8.25 4.06 -17.67
CA ARG A 259 -8.45 4.00 -19.12
C ARG A 259 -7.32 4.69 -19.88
N GLU A 260 -6.93 5.90 -19.48
CA GLU A 260 -5.83 6.67 -20.08
C GLU A 260 -4.49 5.93 -19.96
N ALA A 261 -4.27 5.22 -18.85
CA ALA A 261 -3.14 4.32 -18.64
C ALA A 261 -3.24 3.00 -19.43
N GLU A 262 -4.27 2.80 -20.23
CA GLU A 262 -4.55 1.57 -20.97
C GLU A 262 -4.68 0.29 -20.10
N ALA A 263 -5.13 0.44 -18.85
CA ALA A 263 -5.20 -0.66 -17.89
C ALA A 263 -6.05 -1.85 -18.38
N HIS A 264 -7.05 -1.60 -19.23
CA HIS A 264 -7.87 -2.64 -19.85
C HIS A 264 -7.05 -3.69 -20.64
N LYS A 265 -5.92 -3.31 -21.26
CA LYS A 265 -5.04 -4.25 -21.98
C LYS A 265 -4.33 -5.19 -21.00
N ILE A 266 -3.70 -4.62 -19.98
CA ILE A 266 -2.97 -5.40 -18.98
C ILE A 266 -3.91 -6.28 -18.17
N LEU A 267 -5.06 -5.75 -17.75
CA LEU A 267 -6.06 -6.53 -17.01
C LEU A 267 -6.57 -7.71 -17.85
N ALA A 268 -6.76 -7.54 -19.17
CA ALA A 268 -7.11 -8.63 -20.07
C ALA A 268 -6.02 -9.71 -20.14
N GLU A 269 -4.75 -9.33 -20.16
CA GLU A 269 -3.63 -10.28 -20.09
C GLU A 269 -3.61 -11.02 -18.75
N LEU A 270 -3.87 -10.33 -17.64
CA LEU A 270 -3.95 -10.93 -16.30
C LEU A 270 -5.07 -11.98 -16.18
N LEU A 271 -6.18 -11.85 -16.91
CA LEU A 271 -7.23 -12.87 -16.97
C LEU A 271 -6.77 -14.21 -17.56
N THR A 272 -5.66 -14.22 -18.31
CA THR A 272 -5.13 -15.45 -18.92
C THR A 272 -4.27 -16.28 -17.97
N LEU A 273 -3.88 -15.70 -16.83
CA LEU A 273 -3.04 -16.36 -15.83
C LEU A 273 -3.80 -17.47 -15.10
N GLN A 274 -3.07 -18.49 -14.65
CA GLN A 274 -3.60 -19.56 -13.82
C GLN A 274 -3.50 -19.23 -12.32
N HIS A 275 -3.75 -17.96 -11.96
CA HIS A 275 -3.71 -17.49 -10.58
C HIS A 275 -5.05 -16.88 -10.19
N ARG A 276 -5.82 -17.61 -9.36
CA ARG A 276 -7.22 -17.30 -9.06
C ARG A 276 -7.41 -15.87 -8.57
N GLU A 277 -6.62 -15.44 -7.58
CA GLU A 277 -6.78 -14.12 -6.97
C GLU A 277 -6.46 -12.99 -7.95
N THR A 278 -5.41 -13.13 -8.76
CA THR A 278 -5.10 -12.15 -9.82
C THR A 278 -6.25 -12.05 -10.83
N VAL A 279 -6.79 -13.18 -11.30
CA VAL A 279 -7.91 -13.20 -12.24
C VAL A 279 -9.16 -12.56 -11.62
N LYS A 280 -9.43 -12.82 -10.34
CA LYS A 280 -10.56 -12.24 -9.60
C LYS A 280 -10.51 -10.72 -9.57
N HIS A 281 -9.38 -10.18 -9.13
CA HIS A 281 -9.17 -8.73 -9.03
C HIS A 281 -9.12 -8.07 -10.41
N ALA A 282 -8.53 -8.73 -11.42
CA ALA A 282 -8.50 -8.22 -12.78
C ALA A 282 -9.92 -8.14 -13.40
N ALA A 283 -10.75 -9.15 -13.18
CA ALA A 283 -12.15 -9.15 -13.63
C ALA A 283 -12.98 -8.06 -12.93
N ALA A 284 -12.78 -7.86 -11.62
CA ALA A 284 -13.44 -6.81 -10.86
C ALA A 284 -13.00 -5.40 -11.32
N ALA A 285 -11.72 -5.18 -11.59
CA ALA A 285 -11.23 -3.93 -12.16
C ALA A 285 -11.84 -3.64 -13.54
N LEU A 286 -11.94 -4.66 -14.42
CA LEU A 286 -12.59 -4.54 -15.72
C LEU A 286 -14.09 -4.27 -15.60
N MET A 287 -14.77 -4.84 -14.61
CA MET A 287 -16.16 -4.49 -14.28
C MET A 287 -16.26 -3.01 -13.89
N GLY A 288 -15.38 -2.50 -13.03
CA GLY A 288 -15.32 -1.09 -12.64
C GLY A 288 -15.12 -0.15 -13.84
N LEU A 289 -14.19 -0.50 -14.74
CA LEU A 289 -13.96 0.22 -16.00
C LEU A 289 -15.17 0.15 -16.93
N ALA A 290 -15.85 -0.99 -17.02
CA ALA A 290 -17.02 -1.16 -17.88
C ALA A 290 -18.21 -0.26 -17.48
N VAL A 291 -18.20 0.37 -16.31
CA VAL A 291 -19.20 1.40 -15.95
C VAL A 291 -18.99 2.69 -16.76
N GLU A 292 -17.74 3.04 -17.07
CA GLU A 292 -17.39 4.25 -17.82
C GLU A 292 -17.67 4.05 -19.32
N LYS A 293 -18.51 4.91 -19.91
CA LYS A 293 -18.96 4.81 -21.31
C LYS A 293 -17.81 4.64 -22.30
N GLU A 294 -16.72 5.38 -22.12
CA GLU A 294 -15.56 5.42 -23.03
C GLU A 294 -14.70 4.15 -22.92
N SER A 295 -14.78 3.44 -21.80
CA SER A 295 -14.04 2.19 -21.56
C SER A 295 -14.75 0.94 -22.12
N LYS A 296 -16.08 0.97 -22.28
CA LYS A 296 -16.91 -0.20 -22.63
C LYS A 296 -16.44 -0.95 -23.87
N VAL A 297 -16.13 -0.23 -24.94
CA VAL A 297 -15.66 -0.82 -26.21
C VAL A 297 -14.32 -1.52 -26.01
N ASN A 298 -13.37 -0.87 -25.34
CA ASN A 298 -12.04 -1.43 -25.10
C ASN A 298 -12.11 -2.65 -24.17
N VAL A 299 -12.92 -2.61 -23.12
CA VAL A 299 -13.12 -3.77 -22.23
C VAL A 299 -13.58 -5.00 -23.04
N MET A 300 -14.61 -4.86 -23.87
CA MET A 300 -15.07 -5.99 -24.69
C MET A 300 -14.08 -6.40 -25.77
N LEU A 301 -13.38 -5.44 -26.37
CA LEU A 301 -12.40 -5.72 -27.42
C LEU A 301 -11.22 -6.56 -26.91
N PHE A 302 -10.66 -6.19 -25.75
CA PHE A 302 -9.45 -6.83 -25.23
C PHE A 302 -9.75 -8.01 -24.29
N ALA A 303 -10.77 -7.90 -23.43
CA ALA A 303 -11.05 -8.90 -22.40
C ALA A 303 -12.26 -9.80 -22.71
N GLY A 304 -13.09 -9.45 -23.70
CA GLY A 304 -14.40 -10.09 -23.92
C GLY A 304 -14.36 -11.61 -24.03
N VAL A 305 -13.40 -12.17 -24.76
CA VAL A 305 -13.25 -13.64 -24.91
C VAL A 305 -12.97 -14.30 -23.55
N GLN A 306 -12.05 -13.75 -22.76
CA GLN A 306 -11.69 -14.33 -21.47
C GLN A 306 -12.81 -14.14 -20.45
N LEU A 307 -13.47 -12.98 -20.43
CA LEU A 307 -14.62 -12.74 -19.56
C LEU A 307 -15.77 -13.73 -19.84
N VAL A 308 -16.14 -13.94 -21.11
CA VAL A 308 -17.18 -14.92 -21.47
C VAL A 308 -16.75 -16.35 -21.09
N ARG A 309 -15.46 -16.69 -21.23
CA ARG A 309 -14.94 -17.98 -20.76
C ARG A 309 -15.04 -18.13 -19.24
N LEU A 310 -14.69 -17.09 -18.48
CA LEU A 310 -14.78 -17.09 -17.01
C LEU A 310 -16.23 -17.17 -16.53
N MET A 311 -17.16 -16.49 -17.20
CA MET A 311 -18.59 -16.57 -16.95
C MET A 311 -19.14 -18.00 -17.03
N ARG A 312 -18.57 -18.83 -17.91
CA ARG A 312 -18.93 -20.25 -18.08
C ARG A 312 -18.17 -21.18 -17.11
N GLY A 313 -17.31 -20.62 -16.27
CA GLY A 313 -16.52 -21.35 -15.28
C GLY A 313 -17.34 -21.89 -14.12
N LYS A 314 -16.71 -22.77 -13.32
CA LYS A 314 -17.31 -23.33 -12.11
C LYS A 314 -17.17 -22.44 -10.88
N ASP A 315 -16.21 -21.51 -10.90
CA ASP A 315 -16.00 -20.56 -9.81
C ASP A 315 -17.06 -19.47 -9.90
N THR A 316 -18.01 -19.49 -8.96
CA THR A 316 -19.18 -18.60 -8.97
C THR A 316 -18.80 -17.14 -8.81
N GLU A 317 -17.76 -16.84 -8.02
CA GLU A 317 -17.30 -15.48 -7.77
C GLU A 317 -16.68 -14.88 -9.05
N LEU A 318 -15.78 -15.64 -9.69
CA LEU A 318 -15.19 -15.22 -10.97
C LEU A 318 -16.25 -15.10 -12.08
N ALA A 319 -17.18 -16.04 -12.13
CA ALA A 319 -18.24 -16.03 -13.13
C ALA A 319 -19.17 -14.82 -12.96
N ASN A 320 -19.46 -14.40 -11.72
CA ASN A 320 -20.25 -13.22 -11.44
C ASN A 320 -19.53 -11.93 -11.86
N ASN A 321 -18.28 -11.73 -11.45
CA ASN A 321 -17.50 -10.56 -11.87
C ASN A 321 -17.41 -10.45 -13.40
N ALA A 322 -17.17 -11.58 -14.07
CA ALA A 322 -17.09 -11.61 -15.53
C ALA A 322 -18.44 -11.33 -16.20
N ARG A 323 -19.53 -11.88 -15.66
CA ARG A 323 -20.89 -11.61 -16.14
C ARG A 323 -21.23 -10.13 -16.04
N ASP A 324 -20.96 -9.52 -14.89
CA ASP A 324 -21.27 -8.12 -14.62
C ASP A 324 -20.44 -7.19 -15.50
N ALA A 325 -19.15 -7.51 -15.73
CA ALA A 325 -18.30 -6.78 -16.67
C ALA A 325 -18.85 -6.82 -18.11
N VAL A 326 -19.24 -8.01 -18.59
CA VAL A 326 -19.82 -8.16 -19.94
C VAL A 326 -21.15 -7.42 -20.06
N ALA A 327 -22.02 -7.53 -19.05
CA ALA A 327 -23.31 -6.83 -19.03
C ALA A 327 -23.13 -5.30 -19.06
N ALA A 328 -22.28 -4.77 -18.17
CA ALA A 328 -22.02 -3.33 -18.08
C ALA A 328 -21.43 -2.78 -19.38
N ALA A 329 -20.47 -3.50 -19.99
CA ALA A 329 -19.88 -3.08 -21.25
C ALA A 329 -20.90 -3.14 -22.41
N SER A 330 -21.79 -4.13 -22.42
CA SER A 330 -22.81 -4.34 -23.46
C SER A 330 -23.96 -3.32 -23.44
N GLU A 331 -23.96 -2.38 -22.51
CA GLU A 331 -24.81 -1.19 -22.61
C GLU A 331 -24.37 -0.25 -23.75
N HIS A 332 -23.12 -0.35 -24.20
CA HIS A 332 -22.64 0.34 -25.39
C HIS A 332 -22.90 -0.50 -26.65
N LEU A 333 -23.49 0.10 -27.68
CA LEU A 333 -23.94 -0.61 -28.89
C LEU A 333 -22.82 -1.42 -29.57
N GLU A 334 -21.64 -0.82 -29.79
CA GLU A 334 -20.53 -1.54 -30.44
C GLU A 334 -19.96 -2.66 -29.57
N ALA A 335 -19.88 -2.46 -28.26
CA ALA A 335 -19.42 -3.49 -27.32
C ALA A 335 -20.43 -4.65 -27.26
N ARG A 336 -21.73 -4.33 -27.34
CA ARG A 336 -22.82 -5.30 -27.39
C ARG A 336 -22.74 -6.21 -28.61
N LYS A 337 -22.44 -5.66 -29.80
CA LYS A 337 -22.25 -6.47 -31.01
C LYS A 337 -21.14 -7.50 -30.80
N THR A 338 -20.03 -7.09 -30.19
CA THR A 338 -18.93 -8.00 -29.82
C THR A 338 -19.38 -9.06 -28.82
N ALA A 339 -20.13 -8.67 -27.78
CA ALA A 339 -20.68 -9.62 -26.81
C ALA A 339 -21.62 -10.64 -27.47
N GLU A 340 -22.53 -10.19 -28.34
CA GLU A 340 -23.46 -11.06 -29.07
C GLU A 340 -22.70 -12.10 -29.91
N MET A 341 -21.59 -11.73 -30.56
CA MET A 341 -20.77 -12.70 -31.30
C MET A 341 -20.15 -13.80 -30.41
N LEU A 342 -19.92 -13.53 -29.11
CA LEU A 342 -19.28 -14.45 -28.17
C LEU A 342 -20.28 -15.31 -27.38
N LEU A 343 -21.49 -14.79 -27.16
CA LEU A 343 -22.52 -15.40 -26.32
C LEU A 343 -23.45 -16.32 -27.13
N SER A 344 -23.88 -17.41 -26.50
CA SER A 344 -24.97 -18.26 -27.00
C SER A 344 -26.31 -17.51 -26.97
N MET A 345 -27.32 -18.00 -27.69
CA MET A 345 -28.65 -17.37 -27.66
C MET A 345 -29.24 -17.30 -26.25
N GLU A 346 -29.15 -18.37 -25.48
CA GLU A 346 -29.61 -18.42 -24.09
C GLU A 346 -28.86 -17.41 -23.19
N GLU A 347 -27.55 -17.29 -23.37
CA GLU A 347 -26.75 -16.31 -22.62
C GLU A 347 -27.12 -14.87 -23.00
N ARG A 348 -27.41 -14.60 -24.29
CA ARG A 348 -27.88 -13.27 -24.73
C ARG A 348 -29.24 -12.92 -24.11
N GLU A 349 -30.16 -13.89 -24.08
CA GLU A 349 -31.48 -13.73 -23.45
C GLU A 349 -31.37 -13.49 -21.95
N LEU A 350 -30.43 -14.15 -21.26
CA LEU A 350 -30.27 -13.94 -19.83
C LEU A 350 -29.55 -12.62 -19.50
N LEU A 351 -28.55 -12.26 -20.30
CA LEU A 351 -27.59 -11.20 -19.94
C LEU A 351 -27.88 -9.84 -20.60
N LEU A 352 -28.34 -9.85 -21.85
CA LEU A 352 -28.45 -8.64 -22.68
C LEU A 352 -29.89 -8.21 -22.93
N TRP A 353 -30.84 -9.11 -22.69
CA TRP A 353 -32.26 -8.84 -22.86
C TRP A 353 -32.78 -8.02 -21.68
N ARG A 354 -33.33 -6.83 -21.96
CA ARG A 354 -33.97 -5.98 -20.96
C ARG A 354 -35.50 -5.93 -21.13
N GLY A 355 -36.08 -6.96 -21.75
CA GLY A 355 -37.48 -6.96 -22.19
C GLY A 355 -37.65 -6.37 -23.61
N PRO A 356 -38.89 -6.35 -24.13
CA PRO A 356 -39.21 -5.57 -25.32
C PRO A 356 -38.79 -4.12 -25.11
N ALA A 357 -38.30 -3.46 -26.17
CA ALA A 357 -38.05 -2.03 -26.12
C ALA A 357 -39.31 -1.32 -25.57
N PRO A 358 -39.19 -0.32 -24.67
CA PRO A 358 -40.35 0.49 -24.32
C PRO A 358 -40.96 0.97 -25.64
N GLU A 359 -42.29 0.85 -25.77
CA GLU A 359 -43.01 1.37 -26.92
C GLU A 359 -42.48 2.77 -27.19
N THR A 360 -41.98 3.02 -28.40
CA THR A 360 -41.56 4.36 -28.81
C THR A 360 -42.63 5.31 -28.34
N PRO A 361 -42.31 6.32 -27.50
CA PRO A 361 -43.30 7.31 -27.10
C PRO A 361 -43.96 7.80 -28.39
N PRO A 362 -45.31 7.81 -28.47
CA PRO A 362 -46.00 8.23 -29.68
C PRO A 362 -45.39 9.55 -30.12
N ASP A 363 -44.96 9.64 -31.39
CA ASP A 363 -44.30 10.80 -32.00
C ASP A 363 -44.72 12.10 -31.30
N TYR A 364 -43.94 12.56 -30.33
CA TYR A 364 -44.11 13.91 -29.81
C TYR A 364 -43.55 14.80 -30.91
N ARG A 365 -44.37 15.04 -31.94
CA ARG A 365 -44.27 16.26 -32.72
C ARG A 365 -44.38 17.37 -31.69
N PHE A 366 -43.26 18.02 -31.37
CA PHE A 366 -43.30 19.29 -30.67
C PHE A 366 -44.19 20.20 -31.53
N ASN A 367 -45.42 20.42 -31.06
CA ASN A 367 -46.30 21.41 -31.64
C ASN A 367 -45.73 22.75 -31.18
N VAL A 368 -44.68 23.20 -31.87
CA VAL A 368 -44.14 24.53 -31.68
C VAL A 368 -45.20 25.49 -32.21
N MET A 369 -46.07 25.94 -31.31
CA MET A 369 -46.94 27.09 -31.56
C MET A 369 -46.03 28.31 -31.69
N LEU A 370 -45.61 28.60 -32.93
CA LEU A 370 -44.95 29.87 -33.22
C LEU A 370 -45.94 31.00 -32.90
N PRO A 371 -45.53 32.05 -32.17
CA PRO A 371 -46.40 33.17 -31.88
C PRO A 371 -46.90 33.80 -33.18
N ILE A 372 -48.23 33.95 -33.28
CA ILE A 372 -48.88 34.59 -34.43
C ILE A 372 -48.45 36.05 -34.46
N PHE A 373 -47.63 36.42 -35.46
CA PHE A 373 -47.23 37.79 -35.69
C PHE A 373 -48.47 38.61 -36.07
N THR A 374 -48.85 39.55 -35.20
CA THR A 374 -49.88 40.55 -35.51
C THR A 374 -49.18 41.81 -36.01
N PRO A 375 -49.30 42.17 -37.30
CA PRO A 375 -48.70 43.40 -37.80
C PRO A 375 -49.34 44.63 -37.13
N PRO A 376 -48.57 45.70 -36.87
CA PRO A 376 -49.09 46.90 -36.25
C PRO A 376 -50.13 47.56 -37.16
N ARG A 377 -51.27 47.96 -36.57
CA ARG A 377 -52.30 48.72 -37.27
C ARG A 377 -51.74 50.11 -37.60
N VAL A 378 -51.84 50.47 -38.89
CA VAL A 378 -51.51 51.80 -39.44
C VAL A 378 -52.44 52.85 -38.87
#